data_AF-A0A1F6X474-F1
#
_entry.id   AF-A0A1F6X474-F1
#
_cell.length_a   1.000
_cell.length_b   1.000
_cell.length_c   1.000
_cell.angle_alpha   90.00
_cell.angle_beta   90.00
_cell.angle_gamma   90.00
#
_symmetry.space_group_name_H-M   'P 1'
#
loop_
_entity.id
_entity.type
_entity.pdbx_description
1 polymer ?
#
loop_
_entity_poly.entity_id
_entity_poly.type
_entity_poly.pdbx_seq_one_letter_code
_entity_poly.pdbx_strand_id
1 'polypeptide(L)' 'MPPKLFSKVEKAVAEHNYSSVSEFFRDAIRAWEEDQIIKSLKQSQIEARAGKTKVLRSLRDLR' A
#
# COMPACT_ATOMS: atom_id res chain seq x y z
N MET A 1 -16.37 3.68 -16.75
CA MET A 1 -16.33 4.64 -15.62
C MET A 1 -17.47 5.65 -15.79
N PRO A 2 -18.21 6.04 -14.74
CA PRO A 2 -19.25 7.07 -14.85
C PRO A 2 -18.67 8.38 -15.44
N PRO A 3 -19.36 9.09 -16.34
CA PRO A 3 -18.81 10.28 -17.03
C PRO A 3 -18.31 11.39 -16.09
N LYS A 4 -19.01 11.59 -14.96
CA LYS A 4 -18.62 12.53 -13.92
C LYS A 4 -17.34 12.14 -13.17
N LEU A 5 -17.06 10.84 -13.07
CA LEU A 5 -15.82 10.35 -12.46
C LEU A 5 -14.66 10.43 -13.46
N PHE A 6 -14.91 10.15 -14.74
CA PHE A 6 -13.89 10.24 -15.78
C PHE A 6 -13.35 11.67 -15.93
N SER A 7 -14.25 12.66 -16.00
CA SER A 7 -13.86 14.08 -16.03
C SER A 7 -13.06 14.53 -14.79
N LYS A 8 -13.30 13.93 -13.62
CA LYS A 8 -12.46 14.19 -12.43
C LYS A 8 -11.08 13.58 -12.57
N VAL A 9 -10.98 12.37 -13.11
CA VAL A 9 -9.70 11.69 -13.33
C VAL A 9 -8.88 12.44 -14.36
N GLU A 10 -9.46 12.90 -15.47
CA GLU A 10 -8.76 13.72 -16.46
C GLU A 10 -8.22 15.03 -15.87
N LYS A 11 -9.00 15.71 -15.02
CA LYS A 11 -8.54 16.90 -14.30
C LYS A 11 -7.35 16.57 -13.39
N ALA A 12 -7.44 15.51 -12.60
CA ALA A 12 -6.35 15.08 -11.72
C ALA A 12 -5.08 14.69 -12.51
N VAL A 13 -5.23 14.02 -13.65
CA VAL A 13 -4.11 13.69 -14.56
C VAL A 13 -3.41 14.96 -15.04
N ALA A 14 -4.18 15.97 -15.47
CA ALA A 14 -3.62 17.24 -15.94
C ALA A 14 -3.00 18.07 -14.80
N GLU A 15 -3.69 18.20 -13.67
CA GLU A 15 -3.24 18.98 -12.50
C GLU A 15 -1.94 18.43 -11.88
N HIS A 16 -1.77 17.11 -11.91
CA HIS A 16 -0.62 16.42 -11.35
C HIS A 16 0.39 15.96 -12.41
N ASN A 17 0.22 16.39 -13.67
CA ASN A 17 1.14 16.11 -14.79
C ASN A 17 1.43 14.63 -15.06
N TYR A 18 0.42 13.76 -14.93
CA TYR A 18 0.55 12.37 -15.33
C TYR A 18 0.54 12.23 -16.86
N SER A 19 1.36 11.31 -17.39
CA SER A 19 1.43 11.02 -18.83
C SER A 19 0.18 10.33 -19.37
N SER A 20 -0.56 9.64 -18.49
CA SER A 20 -1.78 8.93 -18.86
C SER A 20 -2.66 8.65 -17.65
N VAL A 21 -3.95 8.41 -17.93
CA VAL A 21 -4.92 7.91 -16.94
C VAL A 21 -4.43 6.61 -16.29
N SER A 22 -3.80 5.72 -17.05
CA SER A 22 -3.27 4.47 -16.53
C SER A 22 -2.10 4.68 -15.56
N GLU A 23 -1.26 5.70 -15.78
CA GLU A 23 -0.18 6.05 -14.86
C GLU A 23 -0.73 6.59 -13.55
N PHE A 24 -1.71 7.49 -13.62
CA PHE A 24 -2.42 7.98 -12.43
C PHE A 24 -3.00 6.83 -11.60
N PHE A 25 -3.65 5.86 -12.24
CA PHE A 25 -4.17 4.69 -11.52
C PHE A 25 -3.08 3.78 -10.95
N ARG A 26 -1.97 3.58 -11.66
CA ARG A 26 -0.82 2.82 -11.13
C ARG A 26 -0.27 3.45 -9.87
N ASP A 27 -0.16 4.78 -9.84
CA ASP A 27 0.33 5.49 -8.67
C ASP A 27 -0.66 5.41 -7.49
N ALA A 28 -1.96 5.60 -7.77
CA ALA A 28 -3.00 5.46 -6.76
C ALA A 28 -3.04 4.04 -6.15
N ILE A 29 -2.88 3.00 -6.98
CA ILE A 29 -2.81 1.61 -6.50
C ILE A 29 -1.56 1.41 -5.64
N ARG A 30 -0.39 1.89 -6.07
CA ARG A 30 0.85 1.79 -5.31
C ARG A 30 0.72 2.43 -3.92
N ALA A 31 0.17 3.64 -3.86
CA ALA A 31 -0.04 4.33 -2.58
C ALA A 31 -0.97 3.54 -1.65
N TRP A 32 -2.00 2.90 -2.20
CA TRP A 32 -2.88 2.03 -1.41
C TRP A 32 -2.17 0.77 -0.91
N GLU A 33 -1.38 0.11 -1.75
CA GLU A 33 -0.58 -1.07 -1.39
C GLU A 33 0.43 -0.74 -0.29
N GLU A 34 1.11 0.40 -0.39
CA GLU A 34 2.05 0.89 0.64
C GLU A 34 1.37 1.09 1.99
N ASP A 35 0.17 1.69 2.02
CA ASP A 35 -0.61 1.84 3.25
C ASP A 35 -1.01 0.47 3.85
N GLN A 36 -1.36 -0.51 3.01
CA GLN A 36 -1.64 -1.87 3.49
C GLN A 36 -0.40 -2.54 4.10
N ILE A 37 0.77 -2.36 3.49
CA ILE A 37 2.05 -2.87 4.02
C ILE A 37 2.37 -2.23 5.36
N ILE A 38 2.19 -0.91 5.49
CA ILE A 38 2.43 -0.20 6.76
C ILE A 38 1.47 -0.70 7.84
N LYS A 39 0.20 -0.91 7.51
CA LYS A 39 -0.81 -1.45 8.45
C LYS A 39 -0.45 -2.86 8.91
N SER A 40 -0.09 -3.75 7.99
CA SER A 40 0.28 -5.13 8.34
C SER A 40 1.55 -5.18 9.18
N LEU A 41 2.53 -4.33 8.89
CA LEU A 41 3.76 -4.23 9.67
C LEU A 41 3.52 -3.71 11.08
N LYS A 42 2.69 -2.67 11.25
CA LYS A 42 2.28 -2.17 12.58
C LYS A 42 1.56 -3.25 13.37
N GLN A 43 0.65 -3.99 12.74
CA GLN A 43 -0.06 -5.09 13.39
C GLN A 43 0.92 -6.19 13.83
N SER A 44 1.85 -6.58 12.97
CA SER A 44 2.91 -7.55 13.30
C SER A 44 3.77 -7.10 14.48
N GLN A 45 4.13 -5.81 14.54
CA GLN A 45 4.88 -5.25 15.69
C GLN A 45 4.09 -5.30 16.99
N ILE A 46 2.77 -5.04 16.96
CA ILE A 46 1.90 -5.15 18.13
C ILE A 46 1.87 -6.60 18.63
N GLU A 47 1.70 -7.56 17.71
CA GLU A 47 1.71 -9.00 18.04
C GLU A 47 3.04 -9.46 18.61
N ALA A 48 4.16 -8.97 18.06
CA ALA A 48 5.49 -9.26 18.57
C ALA A 48 5.69 -8.75 20.00
N ARG A 49 5.27 -7.50 20.27
CA ARG A 49 5.32 -6.91 21.63
C ARG A 49 4.40 -7.63 22.62
N ALA A 50 3.28 -8.16 22.15
CA ALA A 50 2.36 -8.97 22.94
C ALA A 50 2.87 -10.41 23.17
N GLY A 51 4.05 -10.77 22.67
CA GLY A 51 4.63 -12.11 22.81
C GLY A 51 3.95 -13.19 21.96
N LYS A 52 3.18 -12.80 20.93
CA LYS A 52 2.42 -13.72 20.06
C LYS A 52 3.24 -14.24 18.88
N THR A 53 4.49 -13.79 18.73
CA THR A 53 5.40 -14.21 17.65
C THR A 53 6.50 -15.13 18.17
N LYS A 54 6.94 -16.08 17.35
CA LYS A 54 8.08 -16.97 17.67
C LYS A 54 9.37 -16.13 17.76
N VAL A 55 10.02 -16.13 18.93
CA VAL A 55 11.37 -15.56 19.08
C VAL A 55 12.38 -16.62 18.68
N LEU A 56 13.09 -16.37 17.58
CA LEU A 56 14.18 -17.22 17.13
C LEU A 56 15.44 -16.87 17.95
N ARG A 57 16.02 -17.85 18.66
CA ARG A 57 17.26 -17.68 19.41
C ARG A 57 18.49 -17.99 18.56
N SER A 58 18.29 -18.73 17.48
CA SER A 58 19.32 -19.07 16.51
C SER A 58 18.73 -19.33 15.11
N LEU A 59 19.58 -19.37 14.09
CA LEU A 59 19.18 -19.75 12.72
C LEU A 59 18.62 -21.18 12.62
N ARG A 60 18.93 -22.07 13.58
CA ARG A 60 18.34 -23.41 13.63
C ARG A 60 16.84 -23.37 13.91
N ASP A 61 16.36 -22.34 14.61
CA ASP A 61 14.96 -22.19 15.00
C ASP A 61 14.08 -21.73 13.84
N LEU A 62 14.68 -21.27 12.73
CA LEU A 62 14.00 -20.69 11.56
C LEU A 62 13.32 -21.75 10.67
N ARG A 63 13.69 -23.02 10.81
CA ARG A 63 13.15 -24.13 10.01
C ARG A 63 11.99 -24.84 10.70
#